data_AF-A0A0G0PQ59-F1
#
_entry.id   AF-A0A0G0PQ59-F1
#
_cell.length_a   1.000
_cell.length_b   1.000
_cell.length_c   1.000
_cell.angle_alpha   90.00
_cell.angle_beta   90.00
_cell.angle_gamma   90.00
#
_symmetry.space_group_name_H-M   'P 1'
#
loop_
_entity.id
_entity.type
_entity.pdbx_description
1 polymer ?
#
loop_
_entity_poly.entity_id
_entity_poly.type
_entity_poly.pdbx_seq_one_letter_code
_entity_poly.pdbx_strand_id
1 'polypeptide(L)' 'MVKLDVYSAKGIKKGSTNLPERFVEKENLPLLAQAIHVYEARLHPGLAKVKTRGEVIASRHTDQKV' A
#
# COMPACT_ATOMS: atom_id res chain seq x y z
N MET A 1 16.55 -26.36 1.21
CA MET A 1 16.19 -25.75 2.52
C MET A 1 17.22 -24.70 2.88
N VAL A 2 16.79 -23.47 3.13
CA VAL A 2 17.67 -22.38 3.58
C VAL A 2 17.69 -22.40 5.11
N LYS A 3 18.89 -22.43 5.69
CA LYS A 3 19.11 -22.46 7.14
C LYS A 3 19.43 -21.04 7.61
N LEU A 4 18.64 -20.53 8.56
CA LEU A 4 18.85 -19.22 9.17
C LEU A 4 19.59 -19.36 10.51
N ASP A 5 20.59 -18.51 10.71
CA ASP A 5 21.25 -18.36 12.00
C ASP A 5 20.50 -17.33 12.85
N VAL A 6 20.19 -17.68 14.10
CA VAL A 6 19.53 -16.80 15.06
C VAL A 6 20.59 -16.14 15.93
N TYR A 7 20.65 -14.82 15.91
CA TYR A 7 21.56 -14.03 16.73
C TYR A 7 20.82 -13.38 17.90
N SER A 8 21.50 -13.24 19.03
CA SER A 8 21.00 -12.45 20.16
C SER A 8 21.26 -10.96 19.96
N ALA A 9 20.57 -10.09 20.72
CA ALA A 9 20.84 -8.65 20.73
C ALA A 9 22.31 -8.29 21.09
N LYS A 10 23.05 -9.23 21.70
CA LYS A 10 24.48 -9.11 22.02
C LYS A 10 25.40 -9.69 20.93
N GLY A 11 24.87 -10.05 19.77
CA GLY A 11 25.63 -10.61 18.64
C GLY A 11 26.00 -12.10 18.77
N ILE A 12 25.63 -12.77 19.87
CA ILE A 12 25.95 -14.19 20.08
C ILE A 12 25.00 -15.06 19.25
N LYS A 13 25.55 -16.00 18.45
CA LYS A 13 24.80 -17.05 17.75
C LYS A 13 24.10 -17.94 18.78
N LYS A 14 22.77 -17.95 18.78
CA LYS A 14 21.94 -18.72 19.73
C LYS A 14 21.48 -20.06 19.16
N GLY A 15 21.43 -20.20 17.85
CA GLY A 15 20.99 -21.43 17.20
C GLY A 15 20.68 -21.21 15.73
N SER A 16 20.02 -22.20 15.12
CA SER A 16 19.60 -22.13 13.73
C SER A 16 18.17 -22.58 13.55
N THR A 17 17.44 -21.94 12.66
CA THR A 17 16.07 -22.31 12.28
C THR A 17 15.99 -22.57 10.78
N ASN A 18 15.09 -23.46 10.38
CA ASN A 18 14.91 -23.81 8.97
C ASN A 18 13.77 -22.99 8.37
N LEU A 19 13.98 -22.43 7.19
CA LEU A 19 12.93 -21.77 6.44
C LEU A 19 11.99 -22.80 5.78
N PRO A 20 10.66 -22.61 5.80
CA PRO A 20 9.73 -23.43 5.03
C PRO A 20 10.02 -23.36 3.52
N GLU A 21 9.70 -24.42 2.79
CA GLU A 21 10.06 -24.55 1.37
C GLU A 21 9.45 -23.49 0.45
N ARG A 22 8.27 -22.96 0.79
CA ARG A 22 7.56 -21.91 0.03
C ARG A 22 8.36 -20.62 -0.14
N PHE A 23 9.35 -20.37 0.71
CA PHE A 23 10.21 -19.18 0.63
C PHE A 23 11.34 -19.31 -0.41
N VAL A 24 11.51 -20.48 -1.02
CA VAL A 24 12.56 -20.76 -2.02
C VAL A 24 11.98 -20.81 -3.44
N GLU A 25 10.71 -20.47 -3.60
CA GLU A 25 10.05 -20.42 -4.91
C GLU A 25 10.67 -19.34 -5.82
N LYS A 26 10.60 -19.57 -7.13
CA LYS A 26 11.12 -18.63 -8.12
C LYS A 26 10.32 -17.32 -8.08
N GLU A 27 11.04 -16.20 -8.01
CA GLU A 27 10.45 -14.88 -7.98
C GLU A 27 9.64 -14.57 -9.25
N ASN A 28 8.43 -14.03 -9.06
CA ASN A 28 7.56 -13.53 -10.11
C ASN A 28 7.36 -12.02 -9.92
N LEU A 29 8.24 -11.23 -10.52
CA LEU A 29 8.27 -9.76 -10.37
C LEU A 29 6.94 -9.08 -10.77
N PRO A 30 6.27 -9.44 -11.90
CA PRO A 30 4.96 -8.90 -12.22
C PRO A 30 3.90 -9.11 -11.13
N LEU A 31 3.87 -10.31 -10.54
CA LEU A 31 2.88 -10.65 -9.51
C LEU A 31 3.16 -9.88 -8.20
N LEU A 32 4.43 -9.74 -7.82
CA LEU A 32 4.82 -8.93 -6.66
C LEU A 32 4.46 -7.46 -6.86
N ALA A 33 4.73 -6.90 -8.03
CA ALA A 33 4.36 -5.52 -8.36
C ALA A 33 2.85 -5.31 -8.30
N GLN A 34 2.05 -6.26 -8.84
CA GLN A 34 0.59 -6.19 -8.76
C GLN A 34 0.09 -6.24 -7.31
N ALA A 35 0.66 -7.11 -6.48
CA ALA A 35 0.27 -7.23 -5.08
C ALA A 35 0.54 -5.92 -4.29
N ILE A 36 1.70 -5.31 -4.50
CA ILE A 36 2.06 -4.02 -3.88
C ILE A 36 1.10 -2.92 -4.36
N HIS A 37 0.84 -2.83 -5.66
CA HIS A 37 -0.04 -1.81 -6.21
C HIS A 37 -1.46 -1.88 -5.64
N VAL A 38 -2.04 -3.09 -5.54
CA VAL A 38 -3.38 -3.27 -4.96
C VAL A 38 -3.41 -2.92 -3.48
N TYR A 39 -2.35 -3.27 -2.73
CA TYR A 39 -2.24 -2.92 -1.31
C TYR A 39 -2.22 -1.40 -1.10
N GLU A 40 -1.36 -0.69 -1.84
CA GLU A 40 -1.23 0.76 -1.75
C GLU A 40 -2.51 1.48 -2.20
N ALA A 41 -3.13 1.03 -3.29
CA ALA A 41 -4.39 1.60 -3.78
C ALA A 41 -5.51 1.49 -2.74
N ARG A 42 -5.56 0.39 -1.97
CA ARG A 42 -6.54 0.20 -0.89
C ARG A 42 -6.27 1.03 0.36
N LEU A 43 -5.01 1.40 0.60
CA LEU A 43 -4.64 2.31 1.68
C LEU A 43 -4.97 3.77 1.36
N HIS A 44 -5.17 4.11 0.08
CA HIS A 44 -5.42 5.49 -0.33
C HIS A 44 -6.81 5.97 0.11
N PRO A 45 -6.93 6.99 1.00
CA PRO A 45 -8.20 7.37 1.65
C PRO A 45 -9.19 8.12 0.75
N GLY A 46 -8.79 8.56 -0.45
CA GLY A 46 -9.73 9.10 -1.44
C GLY A 46 -10.44 10.39 -1.02
N LEU A 47 -9.74 11.29 -0.33
CA LEU A 47 -10.31 12.54 0.21
C LEU A 47 -10.60 13.63 -0.84
N ALA A 48 -10.35 13.35 -2.12
CA ALA A 48 -10.55 14.30 -3.19
C ALA A 48 -12.05 14.49 -3.47
N LYS A 49 -12.56 15.69 -3.21
CA LYS A 49 -13.94 16.10 -3.53
C LYS A 49 -13.91 17.48 -4.16
N VAL A 50 -14.64 17.64 -5.26
CA VAL A 50 -14.79 18.91 -5.98
C VAL A 50 -16.27 19.20 -6.16
N LYS A 51 -16.64 20.47 -6.11
CA LYS A 51 -18.02 20.88 -6.40
C LYS A 51 -18.33 20.73 -7.88
N THR A 52 -19.45 20.09 -8.19
CA THR A 52 -19.96 20.03 -9.57
C THR A 52 -20.63 21.36 -9.96
N ARG A 53 -20.94 21.57 -11.25
CA ARG A 53 -21.61 22.79 -11.75
C ARG A 53 -22.91 23.14 -10.98
N GLY A 54 -23.64 22.12 -10.50
CA GLY A 54 -24.88 22.30 -9.74
C GLY A 54 -24.68 22.55 -8.24
N GLU A 55 -23.48 22.30 -7.71
CA GLU A 55 -23.14 22.52 -6.29
C GLU A 55 -22.53 23.91 -6.04
N VAL A 56 -22.32 24.70 -7.11
CA VAL A 56 -21.81 26.08 -7.05
C VAL A 56 -22.98 27.05 -6.93
N ILE A 57 -22.99 27.86 -5.86
CA ILE A 57 -24.13 28.71 -5.46
C ILE A 57 -24.44 29.83 -6.47
N ALA A 58 -23.44 30.36 -7.19
CA ALA A 58 -23.67 31.41 -8.18
C ALA A 58 -22.73 31.25 -9.38
N SER A 59 -23.25 30.74 -10.50
CA SER A 59 -22.60 30.86 -11.81
C SER A 59 -23.46 31.60 -12.83
N ARG A 60 -24.67 32.03 -12.44
CA ARG A 60 -25.55 32.86 -13.26
C ARG A 60 -25.92 34.12 -12.49
N HIS A 61 -25.62 35.23 -13.14
CA HIS A 61 -25.84 36.60 -12.74
C HIS A 61 -27.34 36.95 -12.76
N THR A 62 -28.11 36.51 -11.76
CA THR A 62 -29.50 36.96 -11.54
C THR A 62 -29.77 37.41 -10.10
N ASP A 63 -28.73 37.60 -9.28
CA ASP A 63 -28.81 38.22 -7.96
C ASP A 63 -28.39 39.70 -8.03
N GLN A 64 -29.03 40.49 -8.90
CA GLN A 64 -29.06 41.94 -8.77
C GLN A 64 -30.44 42.33 -8.26
N LYS A 65 -30.50 42.58 -6.94
CA LYS A 65 -31.59 43.09 -6.10
C LYS A 65 -32.82 43.66 -6.84
N VAL A 66 -33.99 43.09 -6.56
CA VAL A 66 -35.29 43.78 -6.51
C VAL A 66 -35.36 44.60 -5.22
#